data_AF-A0A0F6PNC0-F1
#
_entry.id   AF-A0A0F6PNC0-F1
#
_cell.length_a   1.000
_cell.length_b   1.000
_cell.length_c   1.000
_cell.angle_alpha   90.00
_cell.angle_beta   90.00
_cell.angle_gamma   90.00
#
_symmetry.space_group_name_H-M   'P 1'
#
loop_
_entity.id
_entity.type
_entity.pdbx_description
1 polymer ?
#
loop_
_entity_poly.entity_id
_entity_poly.type
_entity_poly.pdbx_seq_one_letter_code
_entity_poly.pdbx_strand_id
1 'polypeptide(L)' 'FGSLLGVCLVIQILTGLFLAMHYTSDTLTAFSSVAHICRDVNYGWLIRNLHANGASMFFMCLFLHVG' A
#
# COMPACT_ATOMS: atom_id res chain seq x y z
N PHE A 1 17.64 -1.37 -13.02
CA PHE A 1 17.02 -2.04 -11.86
C PHE A 1 15.59 -2.53 -12.18
N GLY A 2 15.42 -3.52 -13.07
CA GLY A 2 14.08 -4.04 -13.42
C GLY A 2 13.51 -5.04 -12.41
N SER A 3 14.35 -5.87 -11.80
CA SER A 3 13.93 -6.88 -10.81
C SER A 3 13.38 -6.25 -9.52
N LEU A 4 13.99 -5.14 -9.05
CA LEU A 4 13.49 -4.40 -7.88
C LEU A 4 12.10 -3.79 -8.14
N LEU A 5 11.83 -3.30 -9.36
CA LEU A 5 10.50 -2.84 -9.74
C LEU A 5 9.46 -3.97 -9.72
N GLY A 6 9.83 -5.16 -10.20
CA GLY A 6 8.98 -6.34 -10.11
C GLY A 6 8.62 -6.71 -8.67
N VAL A 7 9.60 -6.67 -7.74
CA VAL A 7 9.36 -6.91 -6.32
C VAL A 7 8.45 -5.84 -5.70
N CYS A 8 8.71 -4.56 -5.96
CA CYS A 8 7.84 -3.47 -5.49
C CYS A 8 6.41 -3.62 -6.00
N LEU A 9 6.23 -4.03 -7.27
CA LEU A 9 4.90 -4.25 -7.85
C LEU A 9 4.14 -5.36 -7.14
N VAL A 10 4.78 -6.51 -6.88
CA VAL A 10 4.16 -7.63 -6.17
C VAL A 10 3.74 -7.20 -4.76
N ILE A 11 4.62 -6.49 -4.03
CA ILE A 11 4.31 -5.98 -2.68
C ILE A 11 3.12 -5.01 -2.72
N GLN A 12 3.07 -4.09 -3.68
CA GLN A 12 1.96 -3.13 -3.79
C GLN A 12 0.63 -3.81 -4.15
N ILE A 13 0.63 -4.82 -5.02
CA ILE A 13 -0.59 -5.57 -5.36
C ILE A 13 -1.11 -6.34 -4.13
N LEU A 14 -0.25 -7.07 -3.44
CA LEU A 14 -0.64 -7.87 -2.28
C LEU A 14 -1.16 -7.00 -1.12
N THR A 15 -0.42 -5.93 -0.79
CA THR A 15 -0.84 -5.00 0.26
C THR A 15 -2.10 -4.22 -0.14
N GLY A 16 -2.19 -3.78 -1.40
CA GLY A 16 -3.35 -3.05 -1.93
C GLY A 16 -4.62 -3.88 -1.93
N LEU A 17 -4.54 -5.15 -2.32
CA LEU A 17 -5.67 -6.08 -2.26
C LEU A 17 -6.15 -6.27 -0.81
N PHE A 18 -5.22 -6.42 0.15
CA PHE A 18 -5.56 -6.51 1.56
C PHE A 18 -6.26 -5.25 2.09
N LEU A 19 -5.73 -4.07 1.76
CA LEU A 19 -6.34 -2.79 2.12
C LEU A 19 -7.73 -2.65 1.52
N ALA A 20 -7.93 -3.05 0.27
CA ALA A 20 -9.21 -3.00 -0.42
C ALA A 20 -10.30 -3.88 0.23
N MET A 21 -9.93 -5.00 0.84
CA MET A 21 -10.88 -5.87 1.57
C MET A 21 -11.47 -5.20 2.82
N HIS A 22 -10.79 -4.21 3.39
CA HIS A 22 -11.21 -3.51 4.62
C HIS A 22 -11.60 -2.04 4.40
N TYR A 23 -11.37 -1.50 3.20
CA TYR A 23 -11.65 -0.11 2.86
C TYR A 23 -13.05 0.06 2.29
N THR A 24 -13.74 1.13 2.68
CA THR A 24 -15.04 1.51 2.12
C THR A 24 -14.89 2.75 1.26
N SER A 25 -15.32 2.70 0.00
CA SER A 25 -15.17 3.79 -0.97
C SER A 25 -16.26 4.86 -0.92
N ASP A 26 -17.06 4.89 0.16
CA ASP A 26 -18.10 5.88 0.38
C ASP A 26 -17.52 7.10 1.12
N THR A 27 -17.87 8.32 0.71
CA THR A 27 -17.22 9.55 1.21
C THR A 27 -17.49 9.81 2.69
N LEU A 28 -18.61 9.32 3.24
CA LEU A 28 -18.95 9.47 4.65
C LEU A 28 -18.16 8.48 5.53
N THR A 29 -17.73 7.35 4.97
CA THR A 29 -17.10 6.24 5.72
C THR A 29 -15.66 5.93 5.32
N ALA A 30 -15.12 6.59 4.28
CA ALA A 30 -13.77 6.37 3.80
C ALA A 30 -12.72 6.57 4.90
N PHE A 31 -12.80 7.67 5.66
CA PHE A 31 -11.83 7.95 6.72
C PHE A 31 -11.97 6.97 7.90
N SER A 32 -13.19 6.66 8.32
CA SER A 32 -13.43 5.73 9.43
C SER A 32 -12.99 4.31 9.08
N SER A 33 -13.14 3.87 7.82
CA SER A 33 -12.61 2.57 7.38
C SER A 33 -11.08 2.49 7.42
N VAL A 34 -10.36 3.57 7.08
CA VAL A 34 -8.89 3.64 7.24
C VAL A 34 -8.49 3.63 8.73
N ALA A 35 -9.25 4.31 9.60
CA ALA A 35 -9.01 4.28 11.03
C ALA A 35 -9.21 2.87 11.61
N HIS A 36 -10.24 2.15 11.15
CA HIS A 36 -10.50 0.75 11.49
C HIS A 36 -9.34 -0.16 11.05
N ILE A 37 -8.84 -0.01 9.81
CA ILE A 37 -7.64 -0.75 9.35
C ILE A 37 -6.44 -0.49 10.27
N CYS A 38 -6.25 0.74 10.74
CA CYS A 38 -5.09 1.09 11.54
C CYS A 38 -5.17 0.56 12.99
N ARG A 39 -6.37 0.46 13.57
CA ARG A 39 -6.56 0.18 15.00
C ARG A 39 -7.11 -1.20 15.30
N ASP A 40 -7.96 -1.72 14.43
CA ASP A 40 -8.79 -2.90 14.72
C ASP A 40 -8.40 -4.11 13.87
N VAL A 41 -7.73 -3.90 12.73
CA VAL A 41 -7.19 -4.99 11.90
C VAL A 41 -5.79 -5.38 12.38
N ASN A 42 -5.56 -6.68 12.59
CA ASN A 42 -4.26 -7.23 12.99
C ASN A 42 -3.15 -6.82 12.00
N TYR A 43 -2.09 -6.18 12.50
CA TYR A 43 -1.01 -5.61 11.69
C TYR A 43 -1.46 -4.61 10.60
N GLY A 44 -2.71 -4.14 10.63
CA GLY A 44 -3.24 -3.27 9.59
C GLY A 44 -2.51 -1.92 9.52
N TRP A 45 -2.05 -1.38 10.65
CA TRP A 45 -1.11 -0.24 10.67
C TRP A 45 0.17 -0.52 9.88
N LEU A 46 0.78 -1.69 10.08
CA LEU A 46 2.02 -2.05 9.39
C LEU A 46 1.79 -2.20 7.88
N ILE A 47 0.71 -2.89 7.47
CA ILE A 47 0.37 -3.11 6.07
C ILE A 47 0.05 -1.78 5.36
N ARG A 48 -0.69 -0.88 6.02
CA ARG A 48 -0.97 0.47 5.50
C ARG A 48 0.32 1.27 5.31
N ASN A 49 1.23 1.23 6.28
CA ASN A 49 2.53 1.92 6.16
C ASN A 49 3.40 1.29 5.07
N LEU A 50 3.38 -0.04 4.92
CA LEU A 50 4.11 -0.72 3.85
C LEU A 50 3.58 -0.31 2.48
N HIS A 51 2.26 -0.25 2.29
CA HIS A 51 1.65 0.18 1.02
C HIS A 51 1.95 1.65 0.69
N ALA A 52 1.90 2.53 1.70
CA ALA A 52 2.18 3.96 1.52
C ALA A 52 3.66 4.23 1.23
N ASN A 53 4.58 3.66 2.02
CA ASN A 53 6.02 3.83 1.78
C ASN A 53 6.51 3.05 0.56
N GLY A 54 5.87 1.91 0.25
CA GLY A 54 6.13 1.10 -0.94
C GLY A 54 5.86 1.86 -2.23
N ALA A 55 4.87 2.75 -2.26
CA ALA A 55 4.66 3.66 -3.39
C ALA A 55 5.86 4.57 -3.63
N SER A 56 6.43 5.19 -2.58
CA SER A 56 7.65 6.01 -2.71
C SER A 56 8.84 5.19 -3.18
N MET A 57 9.02 3.97 -2.65
CA MET A 57 10.07 3.05 -3.09
C MET A 57 9.90 2.65 -4.57
N PHE A 58 8.66 2.45 -5.03
CA PHE A 58 8.37 2.15 -6.43
C PHE A 58 8.85 3.29 -7.35
N PHE A 59 8.53 4.55 -7.02
CA PHE A 59 9.02 5.70 -7.78
C PHE A 59 10.54 5.87 -7.71
N MET A 60 11.16 5.64 -6.55
CA MET A 60 12.62 5.64 -6.43
C MET A 60 13.26 4.57 -7.34
N CYS A 61 12.71 3.36 -7.38
CA CYS A 61 13.16 2.28 -8.25
C CYS A 61 12.96 2.62 -9.74
N LEU A 62 11.88 3.32 -10.09
CA LEU A 62 11.64 3.80 -11.46
C LEU A 62 12.72 4.79 -11.88
N PHE A 63 13.01 5.81 -11.05
CA PHE A 63 14.04 6.80 -11.35
C PHE A 63 15.42 6.16 -11.50
N LEU A 64 15.78 5.22 -10.62
CA LEU A 64 17.04 4.46 -10.70
C LEU A 64 17.09 3.44 -11.85
N HIS A 65 15.95 3.07 -12.43
CA HIS A 65 15.91 2.14 -13.56
C HIS A 65 16.01 2.85 -14.91
N VAL A 66 15.42 4.05 -15.02
CA VAL A 66 15.38 4.85 -16.24
C VAL A 66 16.62 5.75 -16.37
N GLY A 67 17.10 6.33 -15.27
CA GLY A 67 18.33 7.12 -15.23
C GLY A 67 19.58 6.25 -15.35
#